data_AF-A0A7S1N658-F1
#
_entry.id   AF-A0A7S1N658-F1
#
_cell.length_a   1.000
_cell.length_b   1.000
_cell.length_c   1.000
_cell.angle_alpha   90.00
_cell.angle_beta   90.00
_cell.angle_gamma   90.00
#
_symmetry.space_group_name_H-M   'P 1'
#
loop_
_entity.id
_entity.type
_entity.pdbx_description
1 polymer ?
#
loop_
_entity_poly.entity_id
_entity_poly.type
_entity_poly.pdbx_seq_one_letter_code
_entity_poly.pdbx_strand_id
1 'polypeptide(L)'
;HMKEATQEIRDKPEAAVGAMLESVRVITRGTKRTSAKRTVSVFLKPKNEEKCRLILNPKIMHGADRRRPPRFILPKLEQLGRWLASIIGAPVYLTKLDLQNCYWSIRLPRSWRRMFVIGNGRKRYRITRLPFGWRYSPVICQKLVQKLVAKGLRKVKALAWTYLD
;
A
#
# COMPACT_ATOMS: atom_id res chain seq x y z
N HIS A 1 24.15 -0.25 -18.25
CA HIS A 1 23.44 -1.54 -18.22
C HIS A 1 23.48 -2.14 -16.80
N MET A 2 22.42 -1.99 -16.00
CA MET A 2 22.29 -2.73 -14.73
C MET A 2 21.12 -3.71 -14.84
N LYS A 3 21.43 -5.00 -14.99
CA LYS A 3 20.44 -6.07 -14.77
C LYS A 3 20.17 -6.13 -13.27
N GLU A 4 19.05 -5.55 -12.83
CA GLU A 4 18.62 -5.49 -11.41
C GLU A 4 18.41 -6.90 -10.83
N ALA A 5 19.32 -7.37 -9.98
CA ALA A 5 19.11 -8.58 -9.20
C ALA A 5 18.02 -8.34 -8.14
N THR A 6 16.83 -8.89 -8.38
CA THR A 6 15.79 -9.01 -7.35
C THR A 6 16.24 -10.10 -6.39
N GLN A 7 16.63 -9.71 -5.17
CA GLN A 7 17.15 -10.65 -4.18
C GLN A 7 16.13 -10.84 -3.05
N GLU A 8 15.90 -12.09 -2.65
CA GLU A 8 14.99 -12.41 -1.56
C GLU A 8 15.63 -12.04 -0.22
N ILE A 9 14.82 -11.53 0.72
CA ILE A 9 15.32 -11.11 2.04
C ILE A 9 15.95 -12.26 2.82
N ARG A 10 15.57 -13.50 2.51
CA ARG A 10 16.13 -14.71 3.12
C ARG A 10 17.65 -14.82 2.94
N ASP A 11 18.19 -14.23 1.88
CA ASP A 11 19.59 -14.37 1.50
C ASP A 11 20.46 -13.22 2.03
N LYS A 12 19.87 -12.24 2.75
CA LYS A 12 20.59 -11.08 3.27
C LYS A 12 20.99 -11.21 4.76
N PRO A 13 22.13 -10.60 5.16
CA PRO A 13 22.55 -10.56 6.55
C PRO A 13 21.48 -9.94 7.46
N GLU A 14 21.28 -10.56 8.63
CA GLU A 14 20.17 -10.22 9.54
C GLU A 14 20.14 -8.75 9.99
N ALA A 15 21.31 -8.16 10.25
CA ALA A 15 21.42 -6.78 10.74
C ALA A 15 20.97 -5.77 9.68
N ALA A 16 21.33 -6.00 8.42
CA ALA A 16 20.93 -5.16 7.30
C ALA A 16 19.41 -5.22 7.08
N VAL A 17 18.81 -6.42 7.20
CA VAL A 17 17.36 -6.60 7.10
C VAL A 17 16.63 -5.92 8.27
N GLY A 18 17.13 -6.05 9.50
CA GLY A 18 16.55 -5.40 10.68
C GLY A 18 16.52 -3.88 10.54
N ALA A 19 17.68 -3.27 10.25
CA ALA A 19 17.80 -1.82 10.05
C ALA A 19 16.93 -1.31 8.89
N MET A 20 16.84 -2.05 7.78
CA MET A 20 15.97 -1.70 6.65
C MET A 20 14.48 -1.80 6.96
N LEU A 21 14.04 -2.81 7.72
CA LEU A 21 12.61 -2.96 8.02
C LEU A 21 12.16 -1.98 9.11
N GLU A 22 13.05 -1.63 10.03
CA GLU A 22 12.80 -0.65 11.09
C GLU A 22 12.81 0.79 10.56
N SER A 23 13.64 1.12 9.58
CA SER A 23 13.68 2.45 8.95
C SER A 23 12.36 2.82 8.26
N VAL A 24 11.60 1.83 7.80
CA VAL A 24 10.29 2.04 7.16
C VAL A 24 9.19 2.36 8.19
N ARG A 25 9.42 2.24 9.52
CA ARG A 25 8.44 2.46 10.62
C ARG A 25 7.10 1.70 10.47
N VAL A 26 7.00 0.81 9.50
CA VAL A 26 5.81 0.03 9.14
C VAL A 26 5.84 -1.34 9.81
N ILE A 27 7.01 -1.79 10.24
CA ILE A 27 7.26 -3.15 10.68
C ILE A 27 7.66 -3.15 12.14
N THR A 28 7.14 -4.12 12.89
CA THR A 28 7.55 -4.37 14.27
C THR A 28 8.18 -5.75 14.35
N ARG A 29 9.29 -5.86 15.10
CA ARG A 29 9.93 -7.14 15.40
C ARG A 29 8.95 -8.03 16.17
N GLY A 30 8.75 -9.25 15.69
CA GLY A 30 7.96 -10.27 16.39
C GLY A 30 8.85 -11.08 17.32
N THR A 31 8.30 -11.52 18.46
CA THR A 31 8.96 -12.53 19.28
C THR A 31 8.95 -13.89 18.55
N LYS A 32 9.95 -14.76 18.85
CA LYS A 32 10.09 -16.10 18.26
C LYS A 32 8.79 -16.94 18.31
N ARG A 33 7.90 -16.61 19.25
CA ARG A 33 6.62 -17.25 19.52
C ARG A 33 5.44 -16.57 18.80
N THR A 34 5.52 -16.44 17.47
CA THR A 34 4.37 -15.97 16.67
C THR A 34 3.65 -17.17 16.06
N SER A 35 2.38 -17.38 16.44
CA SER A 35 1.51 -18.47 15.98
C SER A 35 1.11 -18.42 14.49
N ALA A 36 1.74 -17.55 13.70
CA ALA A 36 1.50 -17.48 12.26
C ALA A 36 2.05 -18.75 11.61
N LYS A 37 1.15 -19.54 11.02
CA LYS A 37 1.47 -20.78 10.29
C LYS A 37 2.19 -20.53 8.96
N ARG A 38 2.10 -19.31 8.40
CA ARG A 38 2.67 -18.93 7.11
C ARG A 38 3.43 -17.62 7.21
N THR A 39 4.54 -17.54 6.49
CA THR A 39 5.30 -16.31 6.26
C THR A 39 5.13 -15.85 4.82
N VAL A 40 5.10 -14.53 4.63
CA VAL A 40 5.10 -13.90 3.30
C VAL A 40 6.55 -13.69 2.89
N SER A 41 6.90 -14.11 1.66
CA SER A 41 8.20 -13.80 1.07
C SER A 41 8.25 -12.36 0.60
N VAL A 42 9.43 -11.76 0.73
CA VAL A 42 9.66 -10.35 0.45
C VAL A 42 10.95 -10.20 -0.31
N PHE A 43 10.89 -9.38 -1.35
CA PHE A 43 12.00 -9.03 -2.20
C PHE A 43 12.44 -7.60 -1.93
N LEU A 44 13.72 -7.37 -2.15
CA LEU A 44 14.26 -6.02 -2.19
C LEU A 44 14.56 -5.67 -3.64
N LYS A 45 13.99 -4.56 -4.08
CA LYS A 45 14.30 -3.99 -5.38
C LYS A 45 15.00 -2.63 -5.16
N PRO A 46 16.21 -2.42 -5.68
CA PRO A 46 16.84 -1.11 -5.67
C PRO A 46 15.92 -0.06 -6.33
N LYS A 47 15.82 1.12 -5.73
CA LYS A 47 15.20 2.30 -6.36
C LYS A 47 16.29 3.19 -6.96
N ASN A 48 17.39 3.33 -6.24
CA ASN A 48 18.65 3.96 -6.64
C ASN A 48 19.76 3.38 -5.74
N GLU A 49 21.00 3.88 -5.86
CA GLU A 49 22.17 3.38 -5.10
C GLU A 49 21.95 3.41 -3.58
N GLU A 50 21.19 4.38 -3.07
CA GLU A 50 20.99 4.60 -1.63
C GLU A 50 19.68 4.02 -1.08
N LYS A 51 18.67 3.76 -1.92
CA LYS A 51 17.32 3.38 -1.47
C LYS A 51 16.88 2.08 -2.11
N CYS A 52 16.34 1.18 -1.29
CA CYS A 52 15.63 -0.01 -1.74
C CYS A 52 14.12 0.09 -1.46
N ARG A 53 13.33 -0.58 -2.30
CA ARG A 53 11.90 -0.82 -2.13
C ARG A 53 11.67 -2.22 -1.60
N LEU A 54 10.83 -2.31 -0.58
CA LEU A 54 10.33 -3.57 -0.05
C LEU A 54 9.13 -4.03 -0.90
N ILE A 55 9.28 -5.16 -1.59
CA ILE A 55 8.23 -5.74 -2.42
C ILE A 55 7.73 -7.02 -1.79
N LEU A 56 6.47 -7.04 -1.38
CA LEU A 56 5.82 -8.24 -0.87
C LEU A 56 5.43 -9.16 -2.02
N ASN A 57 5.72 -10.46 -1.90
CA ASN A 57 5.26 -11.42 -2.89
C ASN A 57 3.74 -11.62 -2.76
N PRO A 58 2.94 -11.19 -3.76
CA PRO A 58 1.50 -11.23 -3.65
C PRO A 58 0.93 -12.65 -3.80
N LYS A 59 1.67 -13.59 -4.41
CA LYS A 59 1.17 -14.94 -4.73
C LYS A 59 0.73 -15.70 -3.47
N ILE A 60 1.50 -15.60 -2.40
CA ILE A 60 1.21 -16.27 -1.12
C ILE A 60 0.00 -15.63 -0.44
N MET A 61 -0.18 -14.31 -0.59
CA MET A 61 -1.26 -13.57 0.06
C MET A 61 -2.60 -13.73 -0.66
N HIS A 62 -2.59 -13.89 -1.98
CA HIS A 62 -3.80 -13.98 -2.79
C HIS A 62 -4.45 -15.37 -2.77
N GLY A 63 -3.67 -16.44 -2.49
CA GLY A 63 -4.19 -17.80 -2.44
C GLY A 63 -5.04 -18.13 -1.21
N ALA A 64 -5.00 -17.30 -0.16
CA ALA A 64 -5.73 -17.54 1.09
C ALA A 64 -7.21 -17.08 1.06
N ASP A 65 -7.57 -16.21 0.12
CA ASP A 65 -8.92 -15.70 -0.02
C ASP A 65 -9.29 -15.70 -1.51
N ARG A 66 -10.41 -16.35 -1.89
CA ARG A 66 -10.86 -16.41 -3.28
C ARG A 66 -11.69 -15.19 -3.69
N ARG A 67 -12.16 -14.38 -2.74
CA ARG A 67 -13.00 -13.20 -3.02
C ARG A 67 -12.16 -12.11 -3.65
N ARG A 68 -12.62 -11.56 -4.79
CA ARG A 68 -11.93 -10.41 -5.39
C ARG A 68 -12.41 -9.12 -4.70
N PRO A 69 -11.50 -8.18 -4.42
CA PRO A 69 -11.90 -6.86 -3.97
C PRO A 69 -12.81 -6.19 -5.02
N PRO A 70 -13.74 -5.32 -4.60
CA PRO A 70 -14.52 -4.53 -5.53
C PRO A 70 -13.57 -3.67 -6.39
N ARG A 71 -13.88 -3.58 -7.68
CA ARG A 71 -13.14 -2.69 -8.59
C ARG A 71 -13.72 -1.29 -8.51
N PHE A 72 -12.86 -0.31 -8.40
CA PHE A 72 -13.24 1.09 -8.61
C PHE A 72 -12.99 1.41 -10.08
N ILE A 73 -14.05 1.75 -10.80
CA ILE A 73 -13.97 2.16 -12.20
C ILE A 73 -14.01 3.69 -12.21
N LEU A 74 -13.01 4.29 -12.85
CA LEU A 74 -13.01 5.72 -13.10
C LEU A 74 -13.71 6.03 -14.43
N PRO A 75 -14.58 7.06 -14.47
CA PRO A 75 -14.93 7.67 -15.74
C PRO A 75 -13.69 8.29 -16.38
N LYS A 76 -13.69 8.41 -17.72
CA LYS A 76 -12.59 9.09 -18.42
C LYS A 76 -12.53 10.56 -17.98
N LEU A 77 -11.32 11.13 -17.89
CA LEU A 77 -11.13 12.51 -17.42
C LEU A 77 -11.95 13.53 -18.24
N GLU A 78 -12.03 13.33 -19.55
CA GLU A 78 -12.85 14.18 -20.44
C GLU A 78 -14.35 14.08 -20.18
N GLN A 79 -14.84 12.88 -19.85
CA GLN A 79 -16.25 12.66 -19.52
C GLN A 79 -16.56 13.35 -18.18
N LEU A 80 -15.64 13.23 -17.22
CA LEU A 80 -15.77 13.90 -15.92
C LEU A 80 -15.73 15.42 -16.09
N GLY A 81 -14.78 15.97 -16.84
CA GLY A 81 -14.66 17.41 -17.07
C GLY A 81 -15.90 18.01 -17.74
N ARG A 82 -16.45 17.34 -18.78
CA ARG A 82 -17.70 17.75 -19.42
C ARG A 82 -18.90 17.71 -18.46
N TRP A 83 -19.01 16.64 -17.69
CA TRP A 83 -20.08 16.52 -16.69
C TRP A 83 -19.98 17.61 -15.61
N LEU A 84 -18.78 17.92 -15.12
CA LEU A 84 -18.56 18.98 -14.15
C LEU A 84 -18.90 20.37 -14.71
N ALA A 85 -18.46 20.66 -15.94
CA ALA A 85 -18.79 21.91 -16.61
C ALA A 85 -20.31 22.08 -16.79
N SER A 86 -21.04 20.99 -17.11
CA SER A 86 -22.51 21.04 -17.24
C SER A 86 -23.27 21.31 -15.94
N ILE A 87 -22.70 20.93 -14.78
CA ILE A 87 -23.34 21.16 -13.48
C ILE A 87 -22.98 22.56 -12.94
N ILE A 88 -21.73 22.97 -13.12
CA ILE A 88 -21.19 24.19 -12.51
C ILE A 88 -21.51 25.43 -13.38
N GLY A 89 -21.70 25.26 -14.69
CA GLY A 89 -21.98 26.36 -15.62
C GLY A 89 -20.81 27.32 -15.83
N ALA A 90 -19.60 26.93 -15.43
CA ALA A 90 -18.39 27.74 -15.49
C ALA A 90 -17.14 26.86 -15.76
N PRO A 91 -16.01 27.47 -16.17
CA PRO A 91 -14.74 26.75 -16.35
C PRO A 91 -14.30 26.03 -15.08
N VAL A 92 -13.92 24.75 -15.21
CA VAL A 92 -13.50 23.90 -14.09
C VAL A 92 -11.98 23.80 -14.09
N TYR A 93 -11.34 24.21 -12.99
CA TYR A 93 -9.92 24.00 -12.77
C TYR A 93 -9.68 22.67 -12.06
N LEU A 94 -8.83 21.82 -12.63
CA LEU A 94 -8.50 20.51 -12.07
C LEU A 94 -7.07 20.51 -11.55
N THR A 95 -6.86 19.92 -10.37
CA THR A 95 -5.53 19.65 -9.82
C THR A 95 -5.38 18.17 -9.51
N LYS A 96 -4.17 17.64 -9.71
CA LYS A 96 -3.81 16.27 -9.36
C LYS A 96 -2.93 16.29 -8.12
N LEU A 97 -3.39 15.61 -7.06
CA LEU A 97 -2.61 15.41 -5.84
C LEU A 97 -2.13 13.96 -5.80
N ASP A 98 -0.84 13.76 -5.53
CA ASP A 98 -0.26 12.45 -5.30
C ASP A 98 -0.11 12.22 -3.78
N LEU A 99 -0.72 11.14 -3.29
CA LEU A 99 -0.62 10.74 -1.89
C LEU A 99 0.53 9.74 -1.73
N GLN A 100 1.76 10.26 -1.69
CA GLN A 100 2.95 9.43 -1.52
C GLN A 100 2.84 8.54 -0.28
N ASN A 101 3.12 7.24 -0.46
CA ASN A 101 3.11 6.24 0.60
C ASN A 101 1.78 6.14 1.39
N CYS A 102 0.65 6.50 0.77
CA CYS A 102 -0.68 6.53 1.40
C CYS A 102 -1.03 5.23 2.14
N TYR A 103 -0.64 4.07 1.61
CA TYR A 103 -0.88 2.77 2.24
C TYR A 103 -0.17 2.67 3.60
N TRP A 104 1.08 3.12 3.70
CA TRP A 104 1.85 3.05 4.95
C TRP A 104 1.31 3.98 6.05
N SER A 105 0.57 5.02 5.69
CA SER A 105 -0.14 5.85 6.67
C SER A 105 -1.28 5.10 7.37
N ILE A 106 -1.86 4.08 6.72
CA ILE A 106 -3.01 3.33 7.22
C ILE A 106 -2.55 2.17 8.11
N ARG A 107 -3.02 2.13 9.36
CA ARG A 107 -2.68 1.05 10.30
C ARG A 107 -3.54 -0.19 10.06
N LEU A 108 -2.90 -1.34 9.95
CA LEU A 108 -3.61 -2.61 9.88
C LEU A 108 -4.20 -2.99 11.26
N PRO A 109 -5.45 -3.47 11.31
CA PRO A 109 -6.03 -4.06 12.51
C PRO A 109 -5.19 -5.23 13.02
N ARG A 110 -5.07 -5.39 14.34
CA ARG A 110 -4.23 -6.44 14.96
C ARG A 110 -4.55 -7.85 14.44
N SER A 111 -5.82 -8.14 14.18
CA SER A 111 -6.31 -9.41 13.64
C SER A 111 -5.74 -9.73 12.26
N TRP A 112 -5.55 -8.74 11.40
CA TRP A 112 -5.08 -8.92 10.02
C TRP A 112 -3.55 -9.02 9.94
N ARG A 113 -2.83 -8.43 10.90
CA ARG A 113 -1.35 -8.43 10.88
C ARG A 113 -0.74 -9.84 10.93
N ARG A 114 -1.48 -10.84 11.42
CA ARG A 114 -1.01 -12.25 11.42
C ARG A 114 -0.82 -12.80 9.99
N MET A 115 -1.49 -12.22 8.99
CA MET A 115 -1.35 -12.59 7.58
C MET A 115 -0.08 -12.04 6.93
N PHE A 116 0.52 -11.00 7.53
CA PHE A 116 1.66 -10.27 6.97
C PHE A 116 2.90 -10.42 7.85
N VAL A 117 3.24 -11.67 8.15
CA VAL A 117 4.46 -12.01 8.88
C VAL A 117 5.56 -12.32 7.86
N ILE A 118 6.66 -11.59 7.92
CA ILE A 118 7.85 -11.79 7.09
C ILE A 118 8.81 -12.67 7.87
N GLY A 119 9.28 -13.76 7.25
CA GLY A 119 10.30 -14.63 7.84
C GLY A 119 11.66 -14.35 7.22
N ASN A 120 12.69 -14.21 8.06
CA ASN A 120 14.09 -14.30 7.62
C ASN A 120 14.80 -15.41 8.44
N GLY A 121 14.42 -16.68 8.20
CA GLY A 121 14.98 -17.87 8.85
C GLY A 121 14.79 -17.94 10.37
N ARG A 122 15.55 -17.12 11.12
CA ARG A 122 15.62 -17.09 12.59
C ARG A 122 14.72 -16.03 13.24
N LYS A 123 14.35 -14.98 12.49
CA LYS A 123 13.51 -13.86 12.99
C LYS A 123 12.24 -13.71 12.17
N ARG A 124 11.18 -13.28 12.86
CA ARG A 124 9.89 -12.95 12.25
C ARG A 124 9.59 -11.48 12.47
N TYR A 125 9.22 -10.83 11.39
CA TYR A 125 8.80 -9.43 11.39
C TYR A 125 7.33 -9.37 11.01
N ARG A 126 6.64 -8.32 11.46
CA ARG A 126 5.21 -8.17 11.17
C ARG A 126 4.93 -6.79 10.61
N ILE A 127 4.26 -6.76 9.47
CA ILE A 127 3.76 -5.52 8.88
C ILE A 127 2.58 -5.02 9.71
N THR A 128 2.62 -3.75 10.10
CA THR A 128 1.60 -3.10 10.94
C THR A 128 0.79 -2.05 10.19
N ARG A 129 1.17 -1.74 8.95
CA ARG A 129 0.49 -0.80 8.06
C ARG A 129 0.03 -1.48 6.78
N LEU A 130 -0.83 -0.84 6.01
CA LEU A 130 -1.36 -1.42 4.78
C LEU A 130 -0.21 -1.70 3.79
N PRO A 131 -0.06 -2.93 3.29
CA PRO A 131 1.08 -3.31 2.46
C PRO A 131 0.89 -2.97 0.99
N PHE A 132 1.97 -2.62 0.29
CA PHE A 132 1.98 -2.59 -1.17
C PHE A 132 1.87 -4.00 -1.77
N GLY A 133 1.22 -4.12 -2.93
CA GLY A 133 1.06 -5.39 -3.64
C GLY A 133 -0.06 -6.30 -3.15
N TRP A 134 -0.74 -5.96 -2.04
CA TRP A 134 -1.94 -6.68 -1.61
C TRP A 134 -3.19 -6.11 -2.29
N ARG A 135 -3.98 -6.96 -2.93
CA ARG A 135 -5.13 -6.56 -3.76
C ARG A 135 -6.21 -5.71 -3.03
N TYR A 136 -6.31 -5.81 -1.71
CA TYR A 136 -7.27 -5.01 -0.93
C TYR A 136 -6.72 -3.65 -0.49
N SER A 137 -5.42 -3.40 -0.62
CA SER A 137 -4.81 -2.13 -0.22
C SER A 137 -5.40 -0.93 -0.96
N PRO A 138 -5.52 -0.95 -2.31
CA PRO A 138 -6.12 0.18 -3.03
C PRO A 138 -7.56 0.42 -2.58
N VAL A 139 -8.35 -0.64 -2.41
CA VAL A 139 -9.77 -0.54 -1.99
C VAL A 139 -9.95 0.08 -0.61
N ILE A 140 -9.15 -0.37 0.36
CA ILE A 140 -9.20 0.14 1.73
C ILE A 140 -8.79 1.61 1.75
N CYS A 141 -7.71 1.94 1.04
CA CYS A 141 -7.20 3.30 0.98
C CYS A 141 -8.19 4.24 0.25
N GLN A 142 -8.76 3.80 -0.87
CA GLN A 142 -9.81 4.50 -1.62
C GLN A 142 -11.00 4.86 -0.75
N LYS A 143 -11.57 3.88 -0.04
CA LYS A 143 -12.72 4.13 0.86
C LYS A 143 -12.37 5.10 1.98
N LEU A 144 -11.15 5.04 2.52
CA LEU A 144 -10.72 5.93 3.58
C LEU A 144 -10.55 7.36 3.05
N VAL A 145 -9.85 7.53 1.93
CA VAL A 145 -9.61 8.83 1.31
C VAL A 145 -10.92 9.48 0.89
N GLN A 146 -11.84 8.75 0.26
CA GLN A 146 -13.18 9.27 -0.07
C GLN A 146 -13.93 9.80 1.16
N LYS A 147 -13.88 9.09 2.29
CA LYS A 147 -14.49 9.55 3.54
C LYS A 147 -13.83 10.81 4.09
N LEU A 148 -12.50 10.87 4.07
CA LEU A 148 -11.74 12.03 4.55
C LEU A 148 -12.01 13.27 3.70
N VAL A 149 -11.99 13.10 2.37
CA VAL A 149 -12.27 14.15 1.40
C VAL A 149 -13.71 14.63 1.52
N ALA A 150 -14.70 13.73 1.57
CA ALA A 150 -16.10 14.11 1.77
C ALA A 150 -16.31 14.89 3.08
N LYS A 151 -15.62 14.50 4.16
CA LYS A 151 -15.69 15.22 5.45
C LYS A 151 -15.00 16.58 5.40
N GLY A 152 -13.83 16.67 4.76
CA GLY A 152 -13.04 17.90 4.67
C GLY A 152 -13.65 18.92 3.72
N LEU A 153 -14.08 18.47 2.54
CA LEU A 153 -14.67 19.32 1.50
C LEU A 153 -16.10 19.72 1.75
N ARG A 154 -16.84 19.06 2.67
CA ARG A 154 -18.13 19.60 3.13
C ARG A 154 -18.05 21.05 3.63
N LYS A 155 -16.87 21.50 4.06
CA LYS A 155 -16.64 22.84 4.58
C LYS A 155 -16.19 23.86 3.52
N VAL A 156 -15.87 23.40 2.30
CA VAL A 156 -15.29 24.23 1.24
C VAL A 156 -16.15 24.02 0.00
N LYS A 157 -16.50 25.06 -0.77
CA LYS A 157 -17.28 24.90 -2.01
C LYS A 157 -16.44 24.26 -3.14
N ALA A 158 -15.85 23.11 -2.87
CA ALA A 158 -14.94 22.40 -3.74
C ALA A 158 -15.43 20.96 -3.90
N LEU A 159 -15.45 20.49 -5.14
CA LEU A 159 -15.66 19.10 -5.45
C LEU A 159 -14.30 18.41 -5.54
N ALA A 160 -14.12 17.26 -4.90
CA ALA A 160 -12.98 16.41 -5.22
C ALA A 160 -13.38 14.97 -5.45
N TRP A 161 -12.69 14.41 -6.43
CA TRP A 161 -12.71 13.01 -6.76
C TRP A 161 -11.37 12.41 -6.34
N THR A 162 -11.40 11.20 -5.82
CA THR A 162 -10.18 10.49 -5.44
C THR A 162 -10.12 9.14 -6.13
N TYR A 163 -8.92 8.75 -6.51
CA TYR A 163 -8.63 7.43 -7.05
C TYR A 163 -7.22 7.04 -6.66
N LEU A 164 -7.08 5.78 -6.25
CA LEU A 164 -5.82 5.19 -5.86
C LEU A 164 -5.58 3.97 -6.73
N ASP A 165 -4.42 3.95 -7.36
CA ASP A 165 -3.87 2.92 -8.23
C ASP A 165 -3.26 1.72 -7.45
#